data_AF-W4M4K0-F1
#
_entry.id   AF-W4M4K0-F1
#
_cell.length_a   1.000
_cell.length_b   1.000
_cell.length_c   1.000
_cell.angle_alpha   90.00
_cell.angle_beta   90.00
_cell.angle_gamma   90.00
#
_symmetry.space_group_name_H-M   'P 1'
#
loop_
_entity.id
_entity.type
_entity.pdbx_description
1 polymer ?
#
loop_
_entity_poly.entity_id
_entity_poly.type
_entity_poly.pdbx_seq_one_letter_code
_entity_poly.pdbx_strand_id
1 'polypeptide(L)'
;MAIEFFWVFEPGENVDHIREHDPEPEDIEYAYATADEFTISRSSGRPAFYGFARDGRDIFVVYEEIDSTMWYVVTAYPISEVR
;
A
#
# COMPACT_ATOMS: atom_id res chain seq x y z
N MET A 1 -13.51 8.69 9.48
CA MET A 1 -13.25 7.33 9.97
C MET A 1 -11.80 7.01 9.64
N ALA A 2 -11.05 6.43 10.56
CA ALA A 2 -9.68 6.00 10.29
C ALA A 2 -9.72 4.58 9.70
N ILE A 3 -8.87 4.31 8.72
CA ILE A 3 -8.66 2.96 8.18
C ILE A 3 -7.52 2.32 8.97
N GLU A 4 -7.71 1.07 9.38
CA GLU A 4 -6.69 0.22 9.97
C GLU A 4 -6.12 -0.73 8.91
N PHE A 5 -4.80 -0.91 8.91
CA PHE A 5 -4.13 -1.85 8.01
C PHE A 5 -3.88 -3.18 8.70
N PHE A 6 -4.22 -4.27 8.01
CA PHE A 6 -3.98 -5.63 8.48
C PHE A 6 -2.62 -6.15 8.01
N TRP A 7 -1.71 -6.36 8.96
CA TRP A 7 -0.34 -6.81 8.72
C TRP A 7 -0.14 -8.24 9.22
N VAL A 8 0.33 -9.12 8.33
CA VAL A 8 0.68 -10.50 8.67
C VAL A 8 2.20 -10.65 8.51
N PHE A 9 2.88 -10.82 9.66
CA PHE A 9 4.34 -10.92 9.76
C PHE A 9 4.86 -12.37 9.65
N GLU A 10 3.99 -13.31 9.25
CA GLU A 10 4.42 -14.68 9.04
C GLU A 10 5.27 -14.79 7.76
N PRO A 11 6.27 -15.69 7.71
CA PRO A 11 7.14 -15.82 6.55
C PRO A 11 6.36 -16.10 5.26
N GLY A 12 6.58 -15.28 4.23
CA GLY A 12 5.89 -15.40 2.94
C GLY A 12 4.50 -14.77 2.85
N GLU A 13 4.08 -14.02 3.88
CA GLU A 13 2.83 -13.25 3.87
C GLU A 13 3.05 -11.81 3.41
N ASN A 14 2.04 -10.95 3.55
CA ASN A 14 2.06 -9.62 2.95
C ASN A 14 3.22 -8.74 3.39
N VAL A 15 3.64 -8.78 4.66
CA VAL A 15 4.76 -7.96 5.12
C VAL A 15 6.06 -8.39 4.45
N ASP A 16 6.30 -9.69 4.30
CA ASP A 16 7.51 -10.18 3.61
C ASP A 16 7.50 -9.76 2.14
N HIS A 17 6.37 -9.94 1.45
CA HIS A 17 6.22 -9.53 0.04
C HIS A 17 6.38 -8.02 -0.18
N ILE A 18 5.92 -7.20 0.77
CA ILE A 18 6.06 -5.74 0.70
C ILE A 18 7.52 -5.35 0.94
N ARG A 19 8.20 -5.97 1.91
CA ARG A 19 9.61 -5.70 2.21
C ARG A 19 10.54 -6.11 1.07
N GLU A 20 10.18 -7.12 0.27
CA GLU A 20 10.90 -7.45 -0.98
C GLU A 20 10.97 -6.26 -1.95
N HIS A 21 10.03 -5.32 -1.86
CA HIS A 21 9.91 -4.16 -2.76
C HIS A 21 10.38 -2.84 -2.15
N ASP A 22 10.94 -2.86 -0.92
CA ASP A 22 11.51 -1.74 -0.16
C ASP A 22 10.58 -0.94 0.80
N PRO A 23 9.25 -0.79 0.63
CA PRO A 23 8.43 -0.07 1.59
C PRO A 23 8.22 -0.86 2.90
N GLU A 24 8.05 -0.13 4.01
CA GLU A 24 7.61 -0.69 5.29
C GLU A 24 6.12 -0.40 5.55
N PRO A 25 5.46 -1.12 6.47
CA PRO A 25 4.10 -0.81 6.93
C PRO A 25 3.86 0.67 7.24
N GLU A 26 4.82 1.31 7.91
CA GLU A 26 4.76 2.73 8.27
C GLU A 26 4.80 3.66 7.05
N ASP A 27 5.48 3.27 5.97
CA ASP A 27 5.48 4.02 4.72
C ASP A 27 4.13 3.95 4.02
N ILE A 28 3.42 2.84 4.16
CA ILE A 28 2.09 2.65 3.58
C ILE A 28 1.04 3.44 4.36
N GLU A 29 1.14 3.47 5.69
CA GLU A 29 0.30 4.32 6.53
C GLU A 29 0.52 5.81 6.21
N TYR A 30 1.77 6.23 6.03
CA TYR A 30 2.11 7.59 5.63
C TYR A 30 1.61 7.91 4.21
N ALA A 31 1.75 6.96 3.28
CA ALA A 31 1.24 7.09 1.91
C ALA A 31 -0.27 7.22 1.88
N TYR A 32 -1.00 6.50 2.73
CA TYR A 32 -2.45 6.66 2.85
C TYR A 32 -2.84 8.04 3.40
N ALA A 33 -2.12 8.53 4.41
CA ALA A 33 -2.35 9.87 4.96
C ALA A 33 -2.04 11.00 3.94
N THR A 34 -1.20 10.72 2.95
CA THR A 34 -0.78 11.65 1.90
C THR A 34 -1.34 11.28 0.53
N ALA A 35 -2.28 10.34 0.47
CA ALA A 35 -2.77 9.78 -0.79
C ALA A 35 -3.40 10.88 -1.65
N ASP A 36 -2.91 11.02 -2.87
CA ASP A 36 -3.43 12.02 -3.80
C ASP A 36 -4.50 11.44 -4.73
N GLU A 37 -4.41 10.14 -5.03
CA GLU A 37 -5.33 9.46 -5.92
C GLU A 37 -5.61 8.02 -5.47
N PHE A 38 -6.90 7.65 -5.50
CA PHE A 38 -7.38 6.28 -5.39
C PHE A 38 -7.79 5.76 -6.77
N THR A 39 -7.45 4.52 -7.06
CA THR A 39 -7.59 3.91 -8.39
C THR A 39 -7.82 2.41 -8.29
N ILE A 40 -7.88 1.74 -9.44
CA ILE A 40 -7.93 0.28 -9.55
C ILE A 40 -6.66 -0.21 -10.24
N SER A 41 -5.96 -1.15 -9.59
CA SER A 41 -4.83 -1.84 -10.18
C SER A 41 -5.26 -2.58 -11.45
N ARG A 42 -4.67 -2.22 -12.60
CA ARG A 42 -5.01 -2.80 -13.90
C ARG A 42 -4.71 -4.29 -14.00
N SER A 43 -3.67 -4.76 -13.32
CA SER A 43 -3.21 -6.15 -13.38
C SER A 43 -4.06 -7.09 -12.52
N SER A 44 -4.57 -6.60 -11.39
CA SER A 44 -5.30 -7.42 -10.41
C SER A 44 -6.79 -7.11 -10.32
N GLY A 45 -7.24 -5.95 -10.80
CA GLY A 45 -8.60 -5.45 -10.61
C GLY A 45 -8.90 -5.01 -9.18
N ARG A 46 -7.90 -4.97 -8.30
CA ARG A 46 -8.03 -4.59 -6.88
C ARG A 46 -7.94 -3.08 -6.68
N PRO A 47 -8.56 -2.54 -5.61
CA PRO A 47 -8.37 -1.15 -5.25
C PRO A 47 -6.91 -0.86 -4.91
N ALA A 48 -6.50 0.36 -5.25
CA ALA A 48 -5.14 0.82 -5.08
C ALA A 48 -5.10 2.34 -4.86
N PHE A 49 -3.98 2.85 -4.37
CA PHE A 49 -3.76 4.29 -4.26
C PHE A 49 -2.31 4.67 -4.52
N TYR A 50 -2.13 5.92 -4.90
CA TYR A 50 -0.82 6.59 -5.01
C TYR A 50 -0.61 7.46 -3.77
N GLY A 51 0.58 7.37 -3.18
CA GLY A 51 0.98 8.21 -2.06
C GLY A 51 2.49 8.25 -1.89
N PHE A 52 2.95 8.98 -0.89
CA PHE A 52 4.38 9.12 -0.62
C PHE A 52 4.80 8.20 0.53
N ALA A 53 5.96 7.55 0.41
CA ALA A 53 6.64 6.95 1.55
C ALA A 53 7.22 8.04 2.47
N ARG A 54 7.66 7.67 3.69
CA ARG A 54 8.21 8.64 4.66
C ARG A 54 9.50 9.31 4.16
N ASP A 55 10.22 8.67 3.23
CA ASP A 55 11.41 9.19 2.58
C ASP A 55 11.12 10.06 1.33
N GLY A 56 9.84 10.25 1.01
CA GLY A 56 9.38 11.10 -0.10
C GLY A 56 9.30 10.41 -1.46
N ARG A 57 9.54 9.09 -1.55
CA ARG A 57 9.32 8.34 -2.80
C ARG A 57 7.83 8.19 -3.08
N ASP A 58 7.44 8.33 -4.35
CA ASP A 58 6.12 7.91 -4.82
C ASP A 58 6.03 6.38 -4.76
N ILE A 59 5.00 5.89 -4.07
CA ILE A 59 4.68 4.47 -3.99
C ILE A 59 3.26 4.21 -4.49
N PHE A 60 3.08 3.04 -5.10
CA PHE A 60 1.78 2.51 -5.46
C PHE A 60 1.43 1.36 -4.52
N VAL A 61 0.27 1.47 -3.86
CA VAL A 61 -0.20 0.49 -2.87
C VAL A 61 -1.45 -0.19 -3.39
N VAL A 62 -1.44 -1.52 -3.46
CA VAL A 62 -2.60 -2.34 -3.81
C VAL A 62 -3.11 -3.02 -2.55
N TYR A 63 -4.41 -2.93 -2.31
CA TYR A 63 -5.03 -3.46 -1.11
C TYR A 63 -6.34 -4.21 -1.42
N GLU A 64 -6.86 -4.89 -0.41
CA GLU A 64 -8.16 -5.54 -0.39
C GLU A 64 -8.94 -5.00 0.82
N GLU A 65 -10.22 -4.68 0.62
CA GLU A 65 -11.09 -4.21 1.70
C GLU A 65 -11.65 -5.44 2.43
N ILE A 66 -11.23 -5.62 3.68
CA ILE A 66 -11.74 -6.71 4.53
C ILE A 66 -13.09 -6.29 5.13
N ASP A 67 -13.20 -5.04 5.56
CA ASP A 67 -14.45 -4.41 5.98
C ASP A 67 -14.42 -2.88 5.76
N SER A 68 -15.43 -2.16 6.28
CA SER A 68 -15.57 -0.70 6.11
C SER A 68 -14.44 0.16 6.71
N THR A 69 -13.60 -0.44 7.55
CA THR A 69 -12.55 0.22 8.33
C THR A 69 -11.21 -0.51 8.25
N MET A 70 -11.14 -1.70 7.65
CA MET A 70 -9.96 -2.54 7.66
C MET A 70 -9.52 -2.94 6.25
N TRP A 71 -8.26 -2.65 5.91
CA TRP A 71 -7.67 -2.97 4.62
C TRP A 71 -6.49 -3.94 4.78
N TYR A 72 -6.46 -4.98 3.95
CA TYR A 72 -5.32 -5.87 3.81
C TYR A 72 -4.45 -5.42 2.65
N VAL A 73 -3.20 -5.06 2.93
CA VAL A 73 -2.28 -4.67 1.86
C VAL A 73 -1.77 -5.91 1.16
N VAL A 74 -1.95 -5.95 -0.16
CA VAL A 74 -1.53 -7.06 -1.01
C VAL A 74 -0.09 -6.87 -1.46
N THR A 75 0.24 -5.66 -1.92
CA THR A 75 1.59 -5.29 -2.35
C THR A 75 1.75 -3.78 -2.36
N ALA A 76 2.97 -3.30 -2.17
CA ALA A 76 3.33 -1.91 -2.34
C ALA A 76 4.72 -1.84 -2.99
N TYR A 77 4.92 -0.90 -3.91
CA TYR A 77 6.20 -0.73 -4.57
C TYR A 77 6.43 0.73 -4.98
N PRO A 78 7.70 1.19 -4.98
CA PRO A 78 8.04 2.51 -5.49
C PRO A 78 7.81 2.58 -7.00
N ILE A 79 7.23 3.68 -7.45
CA ILE A 79 7.05 3.96 -8.88
C ILE A 79 8.06 5.03 -9.28
N SER A 80 8.87 4.73 -10.29
CA SER A 80 9.89 5.65 -10.79
C SER A 80 9.38 6.56 -11.92
N GLU A 81 8.08 6.56 -12.19
CA GLU A 81 7.51 7.27 -13.35
C GLU A 81 7.19 8.73 -13.00
N VAL A 82 7.82 9.64 -13.73
CA VAL A 82 7.56 11.08 -13.74
C VAL A 82 6.08 11.29 -14.11
N ARG A 83 5.28 11.77 -13.16
CA ARG A 83 3.88 12.19 -13.40
C ARG A 83 3.78 13.32 -14.42
#